data_AF-A0A6N2JXI8-F1
#
_entry.id   AF-A0A6N2JXI8-F1
#
_cell.length_a   1.000
_cell.length_b   1.000
_cell.length_c   1.000
_cell.angle_alpha   90.00
_cell.angle_beta   90.00
_cell.angle_gamma   90.00
#
_symmetry.space_group_name_H-M   'P 1'
#
loop_
_entity.id
_entity.type
_entity.pdbx_description
1 polymer ?
#
loop_
_entity_poly.entity_id
_entity_poly.type
_entity_poly.pdbx_seq_one_letter_code
_entity_poly.pdbx_strand_id
1 'polypeptide(L)'
;MILEVSQYLENYLWPNFDPETATFEHVMSMILMINEKFRENVAAWSCFYDQKGVFKRFLDRVLHLKEGRELSIAEKTNYLVFMINAFQSLEDEMVSQTVLKLASFESWHSLSYGRFQMELCLNNKLIKKWRKTIKKEAEEATKRGEVFNPSTSLEVRFLRNFTEEFLDVLDFKVFPQKSSANEDEIDDAAVLYCERFMEFLIDLLSI
;
A
#
# COMPACT_ATOMS: atom_id res chain seq x y z
N MET A 1 -16.59 -7.97 14.70
CA MET A 1 -17.51 -7.69 15.82
C MET A 1 -16.99 -8.03 17.23
N ILE A 2 -16.69 -9.28 17.64
CA ILE A 2 -16.26 -9.55 19.05
C ILE A 2 -14.93 -8.84 19.42
N LEU A 3 -13.94 -8.88 18.52
CA LEU A 3 -12.61 -8.32 18.80
C LEU A 3 -12.61 -6.78 18.88
N GLU A 4 -13.48 -6.12 18.11
CA GLU A 4 -13.64 -4.66 18.13
C GLU A 4 -14.37 -4.24 19.41
N VAL A 5 -15.45 -4.94 19.77
CA VAL A 5 -16.17 -4.74 21.03
C VAL A 5 -15.27 -4.94 22.25
N SER A 6 -14.27 -5.83 22.16
CA SER A 6 -13.28 -6.05 23.22
C SER A 6 -12.13 -5.03 23.26
N GLN A 7 -12.11 -4.06 22.35
CA GLN A 7 -10.99 -3.10 22.18
C GLN A 7 -9.64 -3.80 22.01
N TYR A 8 -9.62 -4.86 21.19
CA TYR A 8 -8.41 -5.69 20.99
C TYR A 8 -7.23 -4.88 20.44
N LEU A 9 -7.50 -3.87 19.61
CA LEU A 9 -6.48 -2.98 19.10
C LEU A 9 -5.88 -2.12 20.22
N GLU A 10 -6.73 -1.41 20.95
CA GLU A 10 -6.32 -0.40 21.93
C GLU A 10 -5.75 -0.99 23.20
N ASN A 11 -6.29 -2.13 23.66
CA ASN A 11 -5.92 -2.72 24.94
C ASN A 11 -4.89 -3.85 24.82
N TYR A 12 -4.62 -4.37 23.62
CA TYR A 12 -3.68 -5.49 23.45
C TYR A 12 -2.70 -5.29 22.30
N LEU A 13 -3.15 -5.14 21.05
CA LEU A 13 -2.23 -5.09 19.91
C LEU A 13 -1.33 -3.86 19.95
N TRP A 14 -1.90 -2.67 20.13
CA TRP A 14 -1.16 -1.42 20.07
C TRP A 14 -0.18 -1.23 21.25
N PRO A 15 -0.59 -1.44 22.52
CA PRO A 15 0.34 -1.31 23.65
C PRO A 15 1.52 -2.28 23.61
N ASN A 16 1.38 -3.41 22.92
CA ASN A 16 2.42 -4.44 22.81
C ASN A 16 3.12 -4.42 21.44
N PHE A 17 2.86 -3.43 20.58
CA PHE A 17 3.53 -3.33 19.28
C PHE A 17 4.95 -2.80 19.45
N ASP A 18 5.93 -3.63 19.10
CA ASP A 18 7.32 -3.21 18.92
C ASP A 18 7.69 -3.30 17.43
N PRO A 19 8.01 -2.18 16.76
CA PRO A 19 8.36 -2.16 15.35
C PRO A 19 9.61 -2.96 14.98
N GLU A 20 10.50 -3.28 15.92
CA GLU A 20 11.68 -4.13 15.65
C GLU A 20 11.29 -5.61 15.62
N THR A 21 10.46 -6.05 16.56
CA THR A 21 10.19 -7.48 16.80
C THR A 21 8.81 -7.94 16.37
N ALA A 22 7.92 -7.03 15.98
CA ALA A 22 6.56 -7.37 15.57
C ALA A 22 6.57 -8.43 14.45
N THR A 23 5.76 -9.46 14.64
CA THR A 23 5.61 -10.51 13.64
C THR A 23 4.64 -10.07 12.55
N PHE A 24 4.58 -10.83 11.46
CA PHE A 24 3.56 -10.64 10.43
C PHE A 24 2.15 -10.68 11.02
N GLU A 25 1.87 -11.66 11.89
CA GLU A 25 0.56 -11.90 12.46
C GLU A 25 0.12 -10.72 13.33
N HIS A 26 1.05 -10.07 14.04
CA HIS A 26 0.79 -8.86 14.81
C HIS A 26 0.36 -7.70 13.90
N VAL A 27 1.16 -7.41 12.87
CA VAL A 27 0.89 -6.30 11.93
C VAL A 27 -0.40 -6.55 11.16
N MET A 28 -0.62 -7.78 10.67
CA MET A 28 -1.85 -8.16 9.98
C MET A 28 -3.07 -8.08 10.92
N SER A 29 -2.95 -8.49 12.18
CA SER A 29 -4.04 -8.32 13.16
C SER A 29 -4.40 -6.86 13.37
N MET A 30 -3.40 -5.96 13.43
CA MET A 30 -3.65 -4.52 13.52
C MET A 30 -4.35 -3.98 12.27
N ILE A 31 -3.90 -4.38 11.08
CA ILE A 31 -4.57 -4.07 9.80
C ILE A 31 -6.05 -4.47 9.83
N LEU A 32 -6.35 -5.70 10.25
CA LEU A 32 -7.72 -6.21 10.32
C LEU A 32 -8.58 -5.40 11.29
N MET A 33 -8.04 -5.04 12.46
CA MET A 33 -8.78 -4.24 13.43
C MET A 33 -9.03 -2.82 12.95
N ILE A 34 -8.08 -2.21 12.24
CA ILE A 34 -8.24 -0.88 11.64
C ILE A 34 -9.32 -0.93 10.55
N ASN A 35 -9.26 -1.92 9.65
CA ASN A 35 -10.27 -2.13 8.61
C ASN A 35 -11.68 -2.31 9.22
N GLU A 36 -11.79 -3.08 10.30
CA GLU A 36 -13.06 -3.28 11.00
C GLU A 36 -13.60 -1.96 11.59
N LYS A 37 -12.73 -1.09 12.13
CA LYS A 37 -13.14 0.24 12.61
C LYS A 37 -13.67 1.12 11.48
N PHE A 38 -13.04 1.10 10.31
CA PHE A 38 -13.59 1.78 9.13
C PHE A 38 -14.93 1.19 8.70
N ARG A 39 -15.06 -0.15 8.69
CA ARG A 39 -16.31 -0.83 8.35
C ARG A 39 -17.47 -0.44 9.27
N GLU A 40 -17.20 -0.24 10.55
CA GLU A 40 -18.17 0.18 11.57
C GLU A 40 -18.31 1.72 11.67
N ASN A 41 -17.61 2.49 10.82
CA ASN A 41 -17.58 3.96 10.84
C ASN A 41 -17.15 4.55 12.20
N VAL A 42 -16.18 3.94 12.86
CA VAL A 42 -15.59 4.39 14.13
C VAL A 42 -14.21 5.01 13.87
N ALA A 43 -13.78 5.94 14.73
CA ALA A 43 -12.51 6.65 14.61
C ALA A 43 -11.29 5.70 14.69
N ALA A 44 -10.82 5.24 13.53
CA ALA A 44 -9.77 4.23 13.40
C ALA A 44 -8.38 4.69 13.86
N TRP A 45 -8.04 5.97 13.65
CA TRP A 45 -6.69 6.49 13.93
C TRP A 45 -6.49 7.02 15.35
N SER A 46 -7.58 7.22 16.10
CA SER A 46 -7.59 7.96 17.37
C SER A 46 -6.60 7.41 18.41
N CYS A 47 -6.48 6.08 18.53
CA CYS A 47 -5.60 5.44 19.52
C CYS A 47 -4.09 5.61 19.25
N PHE A 48 -3.70 6.05 18.05
CA PHE A 48 -2.29 6.19 17.67
C PHE A 48 -1.72 7.58 17.97
N TYR A 49 -2.57 8.56 18.30
CA TYR A 49 -2.18 9.96 18.46
C TYR A 49 -1.18 10.21 19.60
N ASP A 50 -1.23 9.40 20.66
CA ASP A 50 -0.32 9.52 21.80
C ASP A 50 1.12 9.09 21.44
N GLN A 51 1.29 8.30 20.38
CA GLN A 51 2.58 7.74 19.98
C GLN A 51 2.81 7.82 18.45
N LYS A 52 2.64 9.01 17.87
CA LYS A 52 2.81 9.27 16.42
C LYS A 52 4.11 8.74 15.82
N GLY A 53 5.21 8.80 16.58
CA GLY A 53 6.51 8.27 16.17
C GLY A 53 6.49 6.75 15.97
N VAL A 54 5.82 6.02 16.87
CA VAL A 54 5.64 4.56 16.76
C VAL A 54 4.67 4.23 15.63
N PHE A 55 3.62 5.04 15.44
CA PHE A 55 2.66 4.84 14.34
C PHE A 55 3.33 4.93 12.97
N LYS A 56 4.24 5.90 12.78
CA LYS A 56 5.03 5.97 11.56
C LYS A 56 5.80 4.67 11.30
N ARG A 57 6.42 4.10 12.35
CA ARG A 57 7.12 2.82 12.26
C ARG A 57 6.18 1.65 12.00
N PHE A 58 4.95 1.69 12.52
CA PHE A 58 3.91 0.73 12.16
C PHE A 58 3.57 0.81 10.68
N LEU A 59 3.34 2.01 10.11
CA LEU A 59 3.11 2.17 8.67
C LEU A 59 4.31 1.67 7.86
N ASP A 60 5.55 1.96 8.28
CA ASP A 60 6.74 1.41 7.63
C ASP A 60 6.70 -0.14 7.62
N ARG A 61 6.33 -0.77 8.75
CA ARG A 61 6.16 -2.24 8.82
C ARG A 61 5.03 -2.74 7.93
N VAL A 62 3.94 -2.00 7.79
CA VAL A 62 2.86 -2.34 6.86
C VAL A 62 3.36 -2.29 5.41
N LEU A 63 4.07 -1.25 5.00
CA LEU A 63 4.55 -1.11 3.62
C LEU A 63 5.52 -2.22 3.18
N HIS A 64 6.26 -2.79 4.13
CA HIS A 64 7.16 -3.92 3.89
C HIS A 64 6.52 -5.29 4.23
N LEU A 65 5.23 -5.34 4.58
CA LEU A 65 4.58 -6.57 5.06
C LEU A 65 4.61 -7.71 4.04
N LYS A 66 4.62 -7.36 2.74
CA LYS A 66 4.66 -8.30 1.61
C LYS A 66 6.09 -8.76 1.26
N GLU A 67 7.12 -8.16 1.84
CA GLU A 67 8.50 -8.49 1.47
C GLU A 67 8.90 -9.86 2.02
N GLY A 68 9.35 -10.75 1.14
CA GLY A 68 9.81 -12.09 1.51
C GLY A 68 8.69 -13.07 1.88
N ARG A 69 7.43 -12.76 1.59
CA ARG A 69 6.28 -13.63 1.85
C ARG A 69 5.20 -13.49 0.77
N GLU A 70 4.67 -14.63 0.33
CA GLU A 70 3.44 -14.66 -0.46
C GLU A 70 2.21 -14.61 0.46
N LEU A 71 1.29 -13.70 0.17
CA LEU A 71 0.04 -13.57 0.91
C LEU A 71 -1.06 -14.42 0.27
N SER A 72 -1.92 -14.99 1.10
CA SER A 72 -3.20 -15.56 0.66
C SER A 72 -4.09 -14.49 0.05
N ILE A 73 -5.09 -14.88 -0.74
CA ILE A 73 -6.01 -13.91 -1.36
C ILE A 73 -6.75 -13.07 -0.31
N ALA A 74 -7.13 -13.67 0.82
CA ALA A 74 -7.77 -12.96 1.92
C ALA A 74 -6.84 -11.92 2.58
N GLU A 75 -5.55 -12.25 2.76
CA GLU A 75 -4.56 -11.31 3.29
C GLU A 75 -4.27 -10.18 2.29
N LYS A 76 -4.17 -10.48 0.99
CA LYS A 76 -4.03 -9.46 -0.07
C LYS A 76 -5.20 -8.49 -0.05
N THR A 77 -6.44 -8.99 0.03
CA THR A 77 -7.64 -8.16 0.09
C THR A 77 -7.66 -7.28 1.34
N ASN A 78 -7.33 -7.81 2.52
CA ASN A 78 -7.30 -7.01 3.74
C ASN A 78 -6.19 -5.96 3.75
N TYR A 79 -5.02 -6.30 3.21
CA TYR A 79 -3.94 -5.33 3.01
C TYR A 79 -4.37 -4.21 2.06
N LEU A 80 -5.04 -4.54 0.96
CA LEU A 80 -5.56 -3.58 -0.02
C LEU A 80 -6.64 -2.67 0.59
N VAL A 81 -7.60 -3.23 1.34
CA VAL A 81 -8.62 -2.45 2.07
C VAL A 81 -7.97 -1.49 3.06
N PHE A 82 -6.90 -1.89 3.74
CA PHE A 82 -6.15 -0.99 4.60
C PHE A 82 -5.51 0.16 3.81
N MET A 83 -4.95 -0.13 2.64
CA MET A 83 -4.39 0.91 1.77
C MET A 83 -5.48 1.88 1.28
N ILE A 84 -6.64 1.38 0.87
CA ILE A 84 -7.81 2.21 0.52
C ILE A 84 -8.14 3.15 1.69
N ASN A 85 -8.36 2.61 2.89
CA ASN A 85 -8.65 3.40 4.09
C ASN A 85 -7.58 4.44 4.38
N ALA A 86 -6.30 4.10 4.19
CA ALA A 86 -5.19 5.01 4.42
C ALA A 86 -5.13 6.16 3.39
N PHE A 87 -5.39 5.87 2.10
CA PHE A 87 -5.47 6.88 1.04
C PHE A 87 -6.77 7.72 1.11
N GLN A 88 -7.84 7.19 1.69
CA GLN A 88 -9.05 7.95 1.99
C GLN A 88 -8.92 8.83 3.24
N SER A 89 -7.86 8.64 4.04
CA SER A 89 -7.62 9.38 5.29
C SER A 89 -6.53 10.45 5.15
N LEU A 90 -6.38 11.05 3.96
CA LEU A 90 -5.29 12.00 3.70
C LEU A 90 -5.47 13.34 4.40
N GLU A 91 -6.66 13.67 4.92
CA GLU A 91 -6.83 14.80 5.82
C GLU A 91 -6.18 14.60 7.21
N ASP A 92 -5.91 13.35 7.60
CA ASP A 92 -5.18 13.05 8.83
C ASP A 92 -3.68 13.24 8.59
N GLU A 93 -3.08 14.22 9.27
CA GLU A 93 -1.67 14.56 9.12
C GLU A 93 -0.75 13.37 9.43
N MET A 94 -1.13 12.52 10.40
CA MET A 94 -0.32 11.37 10.81
C MET A 94 -0.22 10.32 9.70
N VAL A 95 -1.31 10.13 8.96
CA VAL A 95 -1.42 9.18 7.85
C VAL A 95 -0.76 9.75 6.59
N SER A 96 -1.14 10.98 6.22
CA SER A 96 -0.73 11.62 4.96
C SER A 96 0.80 11.81 4.85
N GLN A 97 1.50 12.07 5.95
CA GLN A 97 2.96 12.22 5.97
C GLN A 97 3.71 11.00 5.41
N THR A 98 3.13 9.81 5.51
CA THR A 98 3.74 8.56 5.01
C THR A 98 3.07 8.14 3.70
N VAL A 99 1.75 8.13 3.65
CA VAL A 99 0.98 7.58 2.51
C VAL A 99 1.14 8.42 1.24
N LEU A 100 1.20 9.76 1.32
CA LEU A 100 1.36 10.61 0.13
C LEU A 100 2.68 10.37 -0.62
N LYS A 101 3.71 9.84 0.06
CA LYS A 101 4.99 9.55 -0.59
C LYS A 101 4.87 8.44 -1.64
N LEU A 102 3.94 7.51 -1.42
CA LEU A 102 3.69 6.39 -2.33
C LEU A 102 3.12 6.82 -3.68
N ALA A 103 2.50 8.01 -3.73
CA ALA A 103 2.01 8.67 -4.94
C ALA A 103 2.90 9.86 -5.36
N SER A 104 4.15 9.92 -4.90
CA SER A 104 5.06 11.02 -5.20
C SER A 104 5.63 10.95 -6.62
N PHE A 105 6.43 11.96 -6.98
CA PHE A 105 7.18 12.00 -8.24
C PHE A 105 8.13 10.82 -8.42
N GLU A 106 8.56 10.16 -7.35
CA GLU A 106 9.43 8.99 -7.45
C GLU A 106 8.72 7.86 -8.22
N SER A 107 7.41 7.67 -8.00
CA SER A 107 6.59 6.64 -8.67
C SER A 107 6.71 6.64 -10.20
N TRP A 108 7.06 7.78 -10.82
CA TRP A 108 7.24 7.91 -12.26
C TRP A 108 8.41 7.09 -12.82
N HIS A 109 9.35 6.64 -11.98
CA HIS A 109 10.38 5.68 -12.38
C HIS A 109 9.81 4.31 -12.78
N SER A 110 8.57 4.00 -12.38
CA SER A 110 7.87 2.79 -12.82
C SER A 110 7.31 2.89 -14.25
N LEU A 111 7.24 4.10 -14.83
CA LEU A 111 6.70 4.31 -16.16
C LEU A 111 7.60 3.68 -17.23
N SER A 112 6.98 3.10 -18.25
CA SER A 112 7.71 2.73 -19.46
C SER A 112 8.36 3.96 -20.09
N TYR A 113 9.53 3.77 -20.71
CA TYR A 113 10.27 4.87 -21.32
C TYR A 113 9.40 5.70 -22.29
N GLY A 114 8.63 5.03 -23.15
CA GLY A 114 7.72 5.71 -24.09
C GLY A 114 6.65 6.55 -23.39
N ARG A 115 6.03 6.03 -22.32
CA ARG A 115 5.03 6.79 -21.56
C ARG A 115 5.67 7.99 -20.86
N PHE A 116 6.83 7.79 -20.23
CA PHE A 116 7.58 8.87 -19.58
C PHE A 116 7.93 9.99 -20.58
N GLN A 117 8.39 9.65 -21.79
CA GLN A 117 8.67 10.63 -22.85
C GLN A 117 7.44 11.44 -23.25
N MET A 118 6.27 10.80 -23.29
CA MET A 118 5.02 11.49 -23.59
C MET A 118 4.68 12.54 -22.52
N GLU A 119 4.84 12.20 -21.25
CA GLU A 119 4.66 13.17 -20.15
C GLU A 119 5.66 14.33 -20.24
N LEU A 120 6.89 14.09 -20.73
CA LEU A 120 7.87 15.16 -20.95
C LEU A 120 7.37 16.23 -21.94
N CYS A 121 6.74 15.79 -23.02
CA CYS A 121 6.22 16.68 -24.05
C CYS A 121 5.00 17.48 -23.58
N LEU A 122 4.16 16.88 -22.73
CA LEU A 122 2.91 17.48 -22.27
C LEU A 122 3.11 18.53 -21.17
N ASN A 123 4.11 18.36 -20.29
CA ASN A 123 4.30 19.30 -19.18
C ASN A 123 5.77 19.53 -18.78
N ASN A 124 6.46 20.39 -19.54
CA ASN A 124 7.85 20.78 -19.29
C ASN A 124 8.14 21.31 -17.87
N LYS A 125 7.16 21.91 -17.18
CA LYS A 125 7.36 22.41 -15.81
C LYS A 125 7.44 21.27 -14.79
N LEU A 126 6.56 20.27 -14.91
CA LEU A 126 6.56 19.09 -14.03
C LEU A 126 7.85 18.30 -14.16
N ILE A 127 8.38 18.18 -15.38
CA ILE A 127 9.65 17.50 -15.61
C ILE A 127 10.83 18.19 -14.92
N LYS A 128 10.89 19.52 -14.98
CA LYS A 128 11.95 20.27 -14.28
C LYS A 128 11.88 20.01 -12.78
N LYS A 129 10.66 19.94 -12.22
CA LYS A 129 10.45 19.61 -10.80
C LYS A 129 10.90 18.17 -10.51
N TRP A 130 10.44 17.21 -11.30
CA TRP A 130 10.83 15.80 -11.19
C TRP A 130 12.35 15.61 -11.23
N ARG A 131 13.03 16.15 -12.26
CA ARG A 131 14.50 16.07 -12.38
C ARG A 131 15.23 16.67 -11.19
N LYS A 132 14.71 17.76 -10.63
CA LYS A 132 15.29 18.40 -9.44
C LYS A 132 15.14 17.52 -8.19
N THR A 133 13.98 16.90 -8.02
CA THR A 133 13.69 15.94 -6.94
C THR A 133 14.66 14.75 -7.01
N ILE A 134 14.75 14.09 -8.17
CA ILE A 134 15.66 12.95 -8.37
C ILE A 134 17.13 13.32 -8.16
N LYS A 135 17.55 14.50 -8.64
CA LYS A 135 18.93 14.98 -8.44
C LYS A 135 19.25 15.15 -6.95
N LYS A 136 18.31 15.68 -6.17
CA LYS A 136 18.47 15.87 -4.71
C LYS A 136 18.57 14.53 -3.99
N GLU A 137 17.72 13.57 -4.33
CA GLU A 137 17.78 12.21 -3.76
C GLU A 137 19.09 11.49 -4.10
N ALA A 138 19.55 11.58 -5.34
CA ALA A 138 20.83 11.01 -5.75
C ALA A 138 22.02 11.62 -4.98
N GLU A 139 22.00 12.94 -4.77
CA GLU A 139 23.00 13.64 -3.94
C GLU A 139 22.93 13.19 -2.47
N GLU A 140 21.74 12.97 -1.93
CA GLU A 140 21.55 12.49 -0.55
C GLU A 140 21.99 11.02 -0.37
N ALA A 141 21.67 10.13 -1.31
CA ALA A 141 22.16 8.76 -1.32
C ALA A 141 23.70 8.72 -1.37
N THR A 142 24.29 9.55 -2.23
CA THR A 142 25.76 9.67 -2.34
C THR A 142 26.37 10.14 -1.02
N LYS A 143 25.75 11.10 -0.32
CA LYS A 143 26.21 11.56 1.01
C LYS A 143 26.14 10.46 2.08
N ARG A 144 25.21 9.51 1.94
CA ARG A 144 25.10 8.33 2.82
C ARG A 144 26.03 7.17 2.40
N GLY A 145 26.74 7.30 1.28
CA GLY A 145 27.58 6.22 0.74
C GLY A 145 26.78 5.12 0.03
N GLU A 146 25.52 5.38 -0.31
CA GLU A 146 24.61 4.44 -0.96
C GLU A 146 24.62 4.64 -2.48
N VAL A 147 24.44 3.55 -3.24
CA VAL A 147 24.19 3.63 -4.68
C VAL A 147 22.74 4.08 -4.89
N PHE A 148 22.55 5.20 -5.57
CA PHE A 148 21.21 5.65 -5.93
C PHE A 148 20.58 4.71 -6.97
N ASN A 149 19.65 3.88 -6.53
CA ASN A 149 18.83 3.03 -7.40
C ASN A 149 17.34 3.33 -7.13
N PRO A 150 16.68 4.14 -7.97
CA PRO A 150 15.28 4.49 -7.74
C PRO A 150 14.35 3.27 -7.88
N SER A 151 14.72 2.27 -8.69
CA SER A 151 13.89 1.09 -8.94
C SER A 151 13.69 0.19 -7.72
N THR A 152 14.50 0.35 -6.67
CA THR A 152 14.37 -0.42 -5.42
C THR A 152 13.56 0.30 -4.35
N SER A 153 13.26 1.59 -4.54
CA SER A 153 12.45 2.36 -3.58
C SER A 153 11.02 1.84 -3.51
N LEU A 154 10.40 1.99 -2.33
CA LEU A 154 9.02 1.57 -2.10
C LEU A 154 8.07 2.40 -2.96
N GLU A 155 8.31 3.69 -3.05
CA GLU A 155 7.51 4.66 -3.81
C GLU A 155 7.42 4.28 -5.30
N VAL A 156 8.50 3.74 -5.86
CA VAL A 156 8.53 3.26 -7.25
C VAL A 156 7.83 1.91 -7.41
N ARG A 157 8.01 1.02 -6.45
CA ARG A 157 7.50 -0.35 -6.52
C ARG A 157 6.05 -0.46 -6.08
N PHE A 158 5.53 0.44 -5.26
CA PHE A 158 4.25 0.31 -4.58
C PHE A 158 3.09 0.09 -5.56
N LEU A 159 2.75 1.10 -6.36
CA LEU A 159 1.62 1.01 -7.30
C LEU A 159 1.90 0.00 -8.42
N ARG A 160 3.16 -0.12 -8.84
CA ARG A 160 3.58 -1.10 -9.85
C ARG A 160 3.31 -2.53 -9.39
N ASN A 161 3.80 -2.92 -8.22
CA ASN A 161 3.62 -4.27 -7.66
C ASN A 161 2.14 -4.56 -7.42
N PHE A 162 1.36 -3.56 -7.00
CA PHE A 162 -0.10 -3.68 -6.86
C PHE A 162 -0.78 -3.95 -8.20
N THR A 163 -0.36 -3.25 -9.26
CA THR A 163 -0.88 -3.44 -10.62
C THR A 163 -0.49 -4.81 -11.18
N GLU A 164 0.77 -5.22 -11.01
CA GLU A 164 1.26 -6.55 -11.42
C GLU A 164 0.48 -7.65 -10.67
N GLU A 165 0.30 -7.52 -9.36
CA GLU A 165 -0.48 -8.47 -8.56
C GLU A 165 -1.96 -8.52 -8.97
N PHE A 166 -2.56 -7.38 -9.29
CA PHE A 166 -3.92 -7.34 -9.83
C PHE A 166 -4.04 -8.10 -11.14
N LEU A 167 -3.13 -7.87 -12.08
CA LEU A 167 -3.14 -8.57 -13.37
C LEU A 167 -2.93 -10.08 -13.17
N ASP A 168 -2.02 -10.48 -12.28
CA ASP A 168 -1.80 -11.90 -11.97
C ASP A 168 -3.05 -12.54 -11.36
N VAL A 169 -3.71 -11.89 -10.40
CA VAL A 169 -4.96 -12.42 -9.81
C VAL A 169 -6.07 -12.50 -10.86
N LEU A 170 -6.20 -11.47 -11.71
CA LEU A 170 -7.22 -11.42 -12.75
C LEU A 170 -7.02 -12.53 -13.78
N ASP A 171 -5.81 -12.68 -14.32
CA ASP A 171 -5.52 -13.63 -15.39
C ASP A 171 -5.50 -15.09 -14.91
N PHE A 172 -5.02 -15.35 -13.69
CA PHE A 172 -4.82 -16.72 -13.21
C PHE A 172 -5.89 -17.24 -12.26
N LYS A 173 -6.63 -16.37 -11.57
CA LYS A 173 -7.67 -16.79 -10.59
C LYS A 173 -9.10 -16.45 -11.02
N VAL A 174 -9.29 -15.34 -11.75
CA VAL A 174 -10.63 -14.95 -12.24
C VAL A 174 -10.88 -15.50 -13.64
N PHE A 175 -9.88 -15.46 -14.52
CA PHE A 175 -9.97 -15.97 -15.89
C PHE A 175 -8.98 -17.11 -16.19
N PRO A 176 -8.98 -18.21 -15.42
CA PRO A 176 -8.04 -19.31 -15.65
C PRO A 176 -8.16 -19.81 -17.09
N GLN A 177 -7.04 -19.83 -17.82
CA GLN A 177 -7.00 -20.39 -19.18
C GLN A 177 -7.35 -21.88 -19.10
N LYS A 178 -8.56 -22.22 -19.56
CA LYS A 178 -9.15 -23.56 -19.53
C LYS A 178 -8.16 -24.66 -19.89
N SER A 179 -7.90 -25.56 -18.95
CA SER A 179 -7.41 -26.90 -19.26
C SER A 179 -8.25 -27.94 -18.50
N SER A 180 -9.13 -28.59 -19.26
CA SER A 180 -10.02 -29.70 -18.90
C SER A 180 -11.43 -29.35 -18.41
N ALA A 181 -12.34 -30.28 -18.69
CA ALA A 181 -13.79 -30.08 -18.85
C ALA A 181 -14.57 -30.11 -17.52
N ASN A 182 -14.07 -29.41 -16.51
CA ASN A 182 -14.83 -29.14 -15.29
C ASN A 182 -15.14 -27.64 -15.27
N GLU A 183 -16.36 -27.29 -14.90
CA GLU A 183 -16.72 -25.91 -14.57
C GLU A 183 -15.90 -25.51 -13.35
N ASP A 184 -14.69 -25.00 -13.56
CA ASP A 184 -13.87 -24.45 -12.48
C ASP A 184 -14.65 -23.29 -11.87
N GLU A 185 -15.12 -23.51 -10.64
CA GLU A 185 -15.83 -22.52 -9.83
C GLU A 185 -14.94 -21.28 -9.70
N ILE A 186 -15.47 -20.12 -10.10
CA ILE A 186 -14.75 -18.86 -10.02
C ILE A 186 -14.43 -18.59 -8.54
N ASP A 187 -13.17 -18.25 -8.24
CA ASP A 187 -12.77 -17.89 -6.87
C ASP A 187 -13.36 -16.52 -6.50
N ASP A 188 -14.50 -16.53 -5.81
CA ASP A 188 -15.19 -15.32 -5.33
C ASP A 188 -14.26 -14.40 -4.51
N ALA A 189 -13.30 -14.95 -3.78
CA ALA A 189 -12.34 -14.15 -3.02
C ALA A 189 -11.34 -13.43 -3.95
N ALA A 190 -10.99 -14.04 -5.08
CA ALA A 190 -10.19 -13.40 -6.13
C ALA A 190 -10.97 -12.30 -6.86
N VAL A 191 -12.26 -12.54 -7.15
CA VAL A 191 -13.15 -11.52 -7.71
C VAL A 191 -13.24 -10.31 -6.76
N LEU A 192 -13.50 -10.55 -5.47
CA LEU A 192 -13.55 -9.49 -4.46
C LEU A 192 -12.23 -8.70 -4.37
N TYR A 193 -11.08 -9.37 -4.46
CA TYR A 193 -9.78 -8.68 -4.50
C TYR A 193 -9.70 -7.72 -5.70
N CYS A 194 -10.08 -8.19 -6.90
CA CYS A 194 -10.09 -7.38 -8.11
C CYS A 194 -11.08 -6.21 -8.02
N GLU A 195 -12.25 -6.40 -7.43
CA GLU A 195 -13.23 -5.34 -7.17
C GLU A 195 -12.64 -4.25 -6.25
N ARG A 196 -11.99 -4.65 -5.15
CA ARG A 196 -11.31 -3.71 -4.24
C ARG A 196 -10.14 -3.02 -4.92
N PHE A 197 -9.46 -3.66 -5.86
CA PHE A 197 -8.39 -3.00 -6.59
C PHE A 197 -8.92 -1.91 -7.53
N MET A 198 -10.07 -2.15 -8.15
CA MET A 198 -10.74 -1.13 -8.95
C MET A 198 -11.22 0.06 -8.10
N GLU A 199 -11.78 -0.21 -6.91
CA GLU A 199 -12.09 0.84 -5.91
C GLU A 199 -10.85 1.67 -5.59
N PHE A 200 -9.74 1.00 -5.28
CA PHE A 200 -8.47 1.68 -4.98
C PHE A 200 -8.00 2.59 -6.12
N LEU A 201 -8.07 2.15 -7.38
CA LEU A 201 -7.72 2.99 -8.53
C LEU A 201 -8.65 4.19 -8.70
N ILE A 202 -9.95 4.01 -8.46
CA ILE A 202 -10.95 5.09 -8.55
C ILE A 202 -10.66 6.15 -7.48
N ASP A 203 -10.39 5.72 -6.25
CA ASP A 203 -10.07 6.61 -5.14
C ASP A 203 -8.78 7.39 -5.43
N LEU A 204 -7.71 6.70 -5.88
CA LEU A 204 -6.45 7.36 -6.23
C LEU A 204 -6.61 8.45 -7.30
N LEU A 205 -7.51 8.27 -8.25
CA LEU A 205 -7.79 9.26 -9.30
C LEU A 205 -8.67 10.43 -8.80
N SER A 206 -9.27 10.29 -7.64
CA SER A 206 -10.17 11.26 -7.02
C SER A 206 -9.51 12.08 -5.89
N ILE A 207 -8.24 11.80 -5.59
CA ILE A 207 -7.40 12.55 -4.62
C ILE A 207 -7.03 13.95 -5.14
#